data_AF-A0A920CYT6-F1
#
_entry.id   AF-A0A920CYT6-F1
#
_cell.length_a   1.000
_cell.length_b   1.000
_cell.length_c   1.000
_cell.angle_alpha   90.00
_cell.angle_beta   90.00
_cell.angle_gamma   90.00
#
_symmetry.space_group_name_H-M   'P 1'
#
loop_
_entity.id
_entity.type
_entity.pdbx_description
1 polymer ?
#
loop_
_entity_poly.entity_id
_entity_poly.type
_entity_poly.pdbx_seq_one_letter_code
_entity_poly.pdbx_strand_id
1 'polypeptide(L)'
;MSMRKFADHVIAVANLEGDRISNLQLQKIMYFAVGDFIIENGITPQLRRMYDEPFEAWTYGPVVRSQYFRFSGFGRYPIFSDGNYDVDYEDFDKHIIKYLDENINVLVEESHEHSTWWNNKEKIARQEKVVYSLENIANDFSE
;
A
#
# COMPACT_ATOMS: atom_id res chain seq x y z
N MET A 1 -7.38 -9.08 -11.62
CA MET A 1 -6.62 -8.37 -10.58
C MET A 1 -6.87 -6.87 -10.70
N SER A 2 -7.05 -6.17 -9.58
CA SER A 2 -7.25 -4.71 -9.41
C SER A 2 -6.72 -4.29 -8.03
N MET A 3 -6.44 -3.00 -7.79
CA MET A 3 -6.06 -2.49 -6.48
C MET A 3 -7.17 -2.61 -5.43
N ARG A 4 -8.44 -2.58 -5.86
CA ARG A 4 -9.59 -2.84 -4.97
C ARG A 4 -9.57 -4.27 -4.42
N LYS A 5 -9.40 -5.25 -5.30
CA LYS A 5 -9.28 -6.67 -4.89
C LYS A 5 -8.02 -6.91 -4.08
N PHE A 6 -6.92 -6.22 -4.38
CA PHE A 6 -5.70 -6.30 -3.58
C PHE A 6 -5.94 -5.82 -2.15
N ALA A 7 -6.63 -4.68 -1.96
CA ALA A 7 -7.00 -4.20 -0.63
C ALA A 7 -7.88 -5.21 0.13
N ASP A 8 -8.85 -5.83 -0.55
CA ASP A 8 -9.70 -6.87 0.06
C ASP A 8 -8.89 -8.09 0.49
N HIS A 9 -7.90 -8.47 -0.32
CA HIS A 9 -7.00 -9.57 -0.01
C HIS A 9 -6.06 -9.25 1.15
N VAL A 10 -5.47 -8.05 1.21
CA VAL A 10 -4.66 -7.59 2.36
C VAL A 10 -5.45 -7.64 3.66
N ILE A 11 -6.71 -7.19 3.65
CA ILE A 11 -7.59 -7.29 4.83
C ILE A 11 -7.84 -8.75 5.21
N ALA A 12 -8.07 -9.63 4.23
CA ALA A 12 -8.30 -11.04 4.49
C ALA A 12 -7.07 -11.72 5.10
N VAL A 13 -5.87 -11.45 4.57
CA VAL A 13 -4.61 -11.99 5.10
C VAL A 13 -4.38 -11.50 6.54
N ALA A 14 -4.56 -10.21 6.81
CA ALA A 14 -4.47 -9.67 8.17
C ALA A 14 -5.42 -10.39 9.14
N ASN A 15 -6.69 -10.53 8.75
CA ASN A 15 -7.71 -11.21 9.56
C ASN A 15 -7.35 -12.70 9.82
N LEU A 16 -6.75 -13.39 8.86
CA LEU A 16 -6.31 -14.78 8.99
C LEU A 16 -5.15 -14.93 9.97
N GLU A 17 -4.24 -13.96 10.02
CA GLU A 17 -3.16 -13.88 11.01
C GLU A 17 -3.64 -13.40 12.40
N GLY A 18 -4.94 -13.14 12.55
CA GLY A 18 -5.54 -12.70 13.81
C GLY A 18 -5.35 -11.21 14.11
N ASP A 19 -4.88 -10.42 13.14
CA ASP A 19 -4.75 -8.97 13.25
C ASP A 19 -5.87 -8.25 12.49
N ARG A 20 -6.27 -7.08 13.01
CA ARG A 20 -7.21 -6.19 12.33
C ARG A 20 -6.58 -4.83 12.12
N ILE A 21 -6.32 -4.53 10.87
CA ILE A 21 -5.63 -3.32 10.46
C ILE A 21 -6.57 -2.12 10.34
N SER A 22 -6.05 -0.94 10.68
CA SER A 22 -6.69 0.36 10.43
C SER A 22 -6.59 0.75 8.95
N ASN A 23 -7.32 1.80 8.55
CA ASN A 23 -7.25 2.32 7.19
C ASN A 23 -5.83 2.79 6.81
N LEU A 24 -5.08 3.41 7.74
CA LEU A 24 -3.72 3.86 7.45
C LEU A 24 -2.76 2.68 7.30
N GLN A 25 -2.88 1.66 8.16
CA GLN A 25 -2.10 0.42 8.04
C GLN A 25 -2.36 -0.26 6.69
N LEU A 26 -3.61 -0.39 6.26
CA LEU A 26 -3.94 -0.92 4.93
C LEU A 26 -3.17 -0.20 3.81
N GLN A 27 -3.14 1.14 3.83
CA GLN A 27 -2.41 1.90 2.81
C GLN A 27 -0.90 1.65 2.84
N LYS A 28 -0.30 1.58 4.04
CA LYS A 28 1.14 1.30 4.17
C LYS A 28 1.47 -0.12 3.73
N ILE A 29 0.75 -1.11 4.26
CA ILE A 29 0.97 -2.53 3.91
C ILE A 29 0.83 -2.74 2.41
N MET A 30 -0.20 -2.18 1.76
CA MET A 30 -0.34 -2.27 0.30
C MET A 30 0.85 -1.69 -0.45
N TYR A 31 1.35 -0.52 -0.02
CA TYR A 31 2.49 0.14 -0.67
C TYR A 31 3.78 -0.67 -0.52
N PHE A 32 4.10 -1.07 0.71
CA PHE A 32 5.31 -1.83 1.01
C PHE A 32 5.28 -3.25 0.43
N ALA A 33 4.12 -3.92 0.43
CA ALA A 33 3.98 -5.23 -0.19
C ALA A 33 4.19 -5.18 -1.72
N VAL A 34 3.73 -4.11 -2.39
CA VAL A 34 4.00 -3.89 -3.82
C VAL A 34 5.48 -3.61 -4.07
N GLY A 35 6.11 -2.78 -3.23
CA GLY A 35 7.54 -2.46 -3.34
C GLY A 35 8.43 -3.69 -3.20
N ASP A 36 8.26 -4.47 -2.13
CA ASP A 36 9.01 -5.70 -1.92
C ASP A 36 8.79 -6.71 -3.05
N PHE A 37 7.53 -6.87 -3.52
CA PHE A 37 7.24 -7.75 -4.64
C PHE A 37 8.01 -7.35 -5.91
N ILE A 38 8.12 -6.04 -6.18
CA ILE A 38 8.89 -5.53 -7.32
C ILE A 38 10.38 -5.82 -7.17
N ILE A 39 10.94 -5.67 -5.97
CA ILE A 39 12.38 -5.96 -5.74
C ILE A 39 12.69 -7.43 -6.00
N GLU A 40 11.82 -8.34 -5.60
CA GLU A 40 12.06 -9.77 -5.76
C GLU A 40 11.73 -10.29 -7.17
N ASN A 41 10.69 -9.77 -7.81
CA ASN A 41 10.13 -10.36 -9.05
C ASN A 41 10.23 -9.43 -10.27
N GLY A 42 10.57 -8.16 -10.06
CA GLY A 42 10.47 -7.11 -11.05
C GLY A 42 9.03 -6.70 -11.35
N ILE A 43 8.86 -5.77 -12.30
CA ILE A 43 7.54 -5.32 -12.74
C ILE A 43 6.94 -6.32 -13.74
N THR A 44 6.11 -7.24 -13.24
CA THR A 44 5.47 -8.29 -14.05
C THR A 44 4.24 -7.78 -14.82
N PRO A 45 3.83 -8.46 -15.92
CA PRO A 45 2.57 -8.15 -16.60
C PRO A 45 1.33 -8.28 -15.71
N GLN A 46 1.35 -9.21 -14.75
CA GLN A 46 0.30 -9.42 -13.74
C GLN A 46 0.21 -8.20 -12.83
N LEU A 47 1.35 -7.73 -12.30
CA LEU A 47 1.43 -6.53 -11.47
C LEU A 47 0.93 -5.30 -12.24
N ARG A 48 1.32 -5.12 -13.51
CA ARG A 48 0.82 -4.03 -14.36
C ARG A 48 -0.70 -4.07 -14.54
N ARG A 49 -1.30 -5.26 -14.63
CA ARG A 49 -2.78 -5.41 -14.70
C ARG A 49 -3.45 -5.17 -13.35
N MET A 50 -2.80 -5.56 -12.26
CA MET A 50 -3.28 -5.33 -10.90
C MET A 50 -3.30 -3.84 -10.54
N TYR A 51 -2.28 -3.10 -10.96
CA TYR A 51 -2.07 -1.68 -10.66
C TYR A 51 -2.92 -0.76 -11.54
N ASP A 52 -4.24 -0.93 -11.46
CA ASP A 52 -5.25 -0.20 -12.23
C ASP A 52 -5.58 1.20 -11.65
N GLU A 53 -5.16 1.46 -10.41
CA GLU A 53 -5.21 2.76 -9.76
C GLU A 53 -3.86 3.06 -9.10
N PRO A 54 -3.22 4.20 -9.39
CA PRO A 54 -1.93 4.51 -8.79
C PRO A 54 -2.05 4.94 -7.34
N PHE A 55 -0.99 4.72 -6.55
CA PHE A 55 -0.82 5.44 -5.30
C PHE A 55 -0.68 6.95 -5.59
N GLU A 56 -1.23 7.76 -4.68
CA GLU A 56 -1.03 9.20 -4.61
C GLU A 56 -0.12 9.53 -3.42
N ALA A 57 0.77 10.50 -3.56
CA ALA A 57 1.59 10.97 -2.45
C ALA A 57 0.78 11.88 -1.53
N TRP A 58 0.51 11.42 -0.31
CA TRP A 58 -0.22 12.17 0.71
C TRP A 58 0.70 12.52 1.88
N THR A 59 0.22 13.36 2.80
CA THR A 59 0.98 13.80 3.99
C THR A 59 1.53 12.62 4.81
N TYR A 60 0.79 11.52 4.92
CA TYR A 60 1.20 10.31 5.64
C TYR A 60 1.77 9.23 4.70
N GLY A 61 2.33 9.67 3.57
CA GLY A 61 2.93 8.80 2.56
C GLY A 61 1.96 8.36 1.46
N PRO A 62 2.34 7.34 0.67
CA PRO A 62 1.55 6.84 -0.46
C PRO A 62 0.20 6.28 -0.05
N VAL A 63 -0.84 6.52 -0.86
CA VAL A 63 -2.24 6.09 -0.64
C VAL A 63 -2.95 5.79 -1.96
N VAL A 64 -3.64 4.67 -2.07
CA VAL A 64 -4.65 4.43 -3.13
C VAL A 64 -5.94 5.15 -2.73
N ARG A 65 -6.22 6.27 -3.41
CA ARG A 65 -7.29 7.22 -3.04
C ARG A 65 -8.64 6.53 -2.83
N SER A 66 -9.08 5.69 -3.78
CA SER A 66 -10.40 5.06 -3.69
C SER A 66 -10.52 4.13 -2.48
N GLN A 67 -9.44 3.41 -2.14
CA GLN A 67 -9.43 2.48 -1.02
C GLN A 67 -9.33 3.21 0.32
N TYR A 68 -8.59 4.31 0.39
CA TYR A 68 -8.58 5.15 1.58
C TYR A 68 -9.97 5.70 1.89
N PHE A 69 -10.68 6.24 0.90
CA PHE A 69 -12.02 6.79 1.12
C PHE A 69 -13.04 5.70 1.45
N ARG A 70 -12.92 4.52 0.83
CA ARG A 70 -13.76 3.35 1.12
C ARG A 70 -13.73 2.95 2.59
N PHE A 71 -12.59 3.07 3.26
CA PHE A 71 -12.43 2.71 4.68
C PHE A 71 -12.22 3.93 5.61
N SER A 72 -12.35 5.16 5.09
CA SER A 72 -12.12 6.40 5.85
C SER A 72 -13.00 6.55 7.08
N GLY A 73 -14.23 6.01 7.06
CA GLY A 73 -15.16 6.06 8.19
C GLY A 73 -14.66 5.33 9.45
N PHE A 74 -13.71 4.40 9.32
CA PHE A 74 -13.07 3.74 10.47
C PHE A 74 -11.99 4.61 11.13
N GLY A 75 -11.44 5.59 10.40
CA GLY A 75 -10.36 6.45 10.90
C GLY A 75 -9.17 5.62 11.39
N ARG A 76 -8.82 5.79 12.68
CA ARG A 76 -7.75 5.02 13.35
C ARG A 76 -8.19 3.65 13.85
N TYR A 77 -9.48 3.36 13.86
CA TYR A 77 -9.99 2.09 14.37
C TYR A 77 -9.79 0.99 13.32
N PRO A 78 -9.74 -0.29 13.74
CA PRO A 78 -9.65 -1.40 12.82
C PRO A 78 -10.82 -1.45 11.84
N ILE A 79 -10.54 -1.83 10.59
CA ILE A 79 -11.56 -2.04 9.57
C ILE A 79 -12.43 -3.24 9.96
N PHE A 80 -13.75 -3.02 10.06
CA PHE A 80 -14.71 -4.10 10.34
C PHE A 80 -15.24 -4.67 9.02
N SER A 81 -14.37 -5.38 8.30
CA SER A 81 -14.66 -6.08 7.05
C SER A 81 -13.85 -7.37 7.03
N ASP A 82 -14.43 -8.47 6.57
CA ASP A 82 -13.71 -9.75 6.48
C ASP A 82 -12.68 -9.76 5.35
N GLY A 83 -12.83 -8.84 4.37
CA GLY A 83 -12.02 -8.84 3.16
C GLY A 83 -12.43 -9.98 2.24
N ASN A 84 -11.60 -10.28 1.24
CA ASN A 84 -11.77 -11.45 0.39
C ASN A 84 -10.40 -11.96 -0.06
N TYR A 85 -10.00 -13.13 0.46
CA TYR A 85 -8.81 -13.81 -0.01
C TYR A 85 -9.00 -14.23 -1.48
N ASP A 86 -8.01 -13.98 -2.33
CA ASP A 86 -8.05 -14.24 -3.76
C ASP A 86 -6.69 -14.84 -4.14
N VAL A 87 -6.69 -16.09 -4.63
CA VAL A 87 -5.47 -16.87 -4.92
C VAL A 87 -4.59 -16.20 -5.96
N ASP A 88 -5.15 -15.32 -6.81
CA ASP A 88 -4.38 -14.52 -7.77
C ASP A 88 -3.36 -13.58 -7.09
N TYR A 89 -3.46 -13.39 -5.77
CA TYR A 89 -2.61 -12.50 -4.98
C TYR A 89 -1.75 -13.22 -3.94
N GLU A 90 -1.75 -14.55 -3.89
CA GLU A 90 -1.04 -15.33 -2.87
C GLU A 90 0.47 -15.01 -2.80
N ASP A 91 1.08 -14.62 -3.93
CA ASP A 91 2.48 -14.20 -3.98
C ASP A 91 2.79 -12.96 -3.11
N PHE A 92 1.76 -12.17 -2.78
CA PHE A 92 1.89 -11.01 -1.89
C PHE A 92 1.76 -11.37 -0.41
N ASP A 93 1.26 -12.57 -0.05
CA ASP A 93 0.95 -12.94 1.35
C ASP A 93 2.16 -12.72 2.26
N LYS A 94 3.34 -13.22 1.85
CA LYS A 94 4.58 -13.08 2.64
C LYS A 94 4.97 -11.62 2.87
N HIS A 95 4.72 -10.76 1.87
CA HIS A 95 5.04 -9.34 1.94
C HIS A 95 4.01 -8.60 2.79
N ILE A 96 2.74 -9.00 2.74
CA ILE A 96 1.68 -8.47 3.59
C ILE A 96 1.99 -8.79 5.06
N ILE A 97 2.24 -10.07 5.35
CA ILE A 97 2.51 -10.58 6.71
C ILE A 97 3.73 -9.90 7.33
N LYS A 98 4.79 -9.65 6.54
CA LYS A 98 5.99 -8.93 6.98
C LYS A 98 5.68 -7.59 7.66
N TYR A 99 4.62 -6.91 7.27
CA TYR A 99 4.28 -5.56 7.74
C TYR A 99 3.07 -5.48 8.67
N LEU A 100 2.44 -6.60 9.06
CA LEU A 100 1.29 -6.59 9.97
C LEU A 100 1.67 -6.09 11.37
N ASP A 101 2.76 -6.63 11.92
CA ASP A 101 3.25 -6.30 13.27
C ASP A 101 4.12 -5.03 13.31
N GLU A 102 4.39 -4.42 12.16
CA GLU A 102 5.28 -3.27 12.06
C GLU A 102 4.60 -1.99 12.60
N ASN A 103 5.39 -1.13 13.26
CA ASN A 103 4.84 0.10 13.81
C ASN A 103 4.43 1.05 12.67
N ILE A 104 3.17 1.46 12.66
CA ILE A 104 2.65 2.33 11.59
C ILE A 104 3.43 3.64 11.42
N ASN A 105 3.98 4.21 12.50
CA ASN A 105 4.78 5.42 12.42
C ASN A 105 6.11 5.17 11.71
N VAL A 106 6.72 4.01 11.92
CA VAL A 106 7.95 3.59 11.21
C VAL A 106 7.67 3.48 9.72
N LEU A 107 6.57 2.84 9.33
CA LEU A 107 6.17 2.73 7.92
C LEU A 107 5.87 4.10 7.27
N VAL A 108 5.33 5.05 8.03
CA VAL A 108 5.12 6.42 7.55
C VAL A 108 6.45 7.13 7.34
N GLU A 109 7.33 7.09 8.34
CA GLU A 109 8.66 7.71 8.30
C GLU A 109 9.50 7.15 7.15
N GLU A 110 9.59 5.81 7.02
CA GLU A 110 10.27 5.14 5.92
C GLU A 110 9.69 5.55 4.56
N SER A 111 8.36 5.63 4.45
CA SER A 111 7.73 6.08 3.19
C SER A 111 8.02 7.53 2.83
N HIS A 112 8.47 8.36 3.77
CA HIS A 112 8.90 9.74 3.53
C HIS A 112 10.37 9.83 3.10
N GLU A 113 11.17 8.80 3.38
CA GLU A 113 12.56 8.71 2.95
C GLU A 113 12.68 8.29 1.47
N HIS A 114 11.68 7.55 0.95
CA HIS A 114 11.60 7.20 -0.46
C HIS A 114 11.61 8.42 -1.39
N SER A 115 12.44 8.36 -2.44
CA SER A 115 12.74 9.52 -3.30
C SER A 115 11.51 10.10 -3.98
N THR A 116 10.51 9.30 -4.38
CA THR A 116 9.28 9.83 -4.98
C THR A 116 8.50 10.71 -4.00
N TRP A 117 8.42 10.34 -2.72
CA TRP A 117 7.78 11.19 -1.71
C TRP A 117 8.67 12.40 -1.39
N TRP A 118 9.94 12.15 -1.06
CA TRP A 118 10.89 13.17 -0.61
C TRP A 118 11.05 14.31 -1.62
N ASN A 119 11.24 13.96 -2.90
CA ASN A 119 11.44 14.94 -3.97
C ASN A 119 10.17 15.76 -4.27
N ASN A 120 9.01 15.33 -3.79
CA ASN A 120 7.73 16.00 -4.01
C ASN A 120 7.11 16.59 -2.73
N LYS A 121 7.80 16.56 -1.59
CA LYS A 121 7.26 17.04 -0.30
C LYS A 121 6.65 18.45 -0.33
N GLU A 122 7.22 19.38 -1.10
CA GLU A 122 6.65 20.73 -1.26
C GLU A 122 5.32 20.74 -2.01
N LYS A 123 5.20 19.92 -3.08
CA LYS A 123 3.96 19.77 -3.84
C LYS A 123 2.88 19.14 -2.98
N ILE A 124 3.25 18.12 -2.21
CA ILE A 124 2.37 17.43 -1.26
C ILE A 124 1.86 18.43 -0.20
N ALA A 125 2.74 19.27 0.35
CA ALA A 125 2.36 20.32 1.29
C ALA A 125 1.39 21.36 0.69
N ARG A 126 1.48 21.62 -0.61
CA ARG A 126 0.55 22.49 -1.37
C ARG A 126 -0.71 21.76 -1.87
N GLN A 127 -0.89 20.48 -1.50
CA GLN A 127 -1.99 19.62 -1.96
C GLN A 127 -2.02 19.42 -3.49
N GLU A 128 -0.87 19.59 -4.14
CA GLU A 128 -0.74 19.28 -5.55
C GLU A 128 -0.68 17.76 -5.74
N LYS A 129 -1.41 17.24 -6.73
CA LYS A 129 -1.50 15.81 -6.97
C LYS A 129 -0.16 15.26 -7.48
N VAL A 130 0.38 14.28 -6.78
CA VAL A 130 1.56 13.49 -7.14
C VAL A 130 1.16 12.02 -7.14
N VAL A 131 1.48 11.29 -8.19
CA VAL A 131 1.11 9.88 -8.36
C VAL A 131 2.35 9.03 -8.59
N TYR A 132 2.31 7.77 -8.14
CA TYR A 132 3.38 6.81 -8.30
C TYR A 132 3.12 5.93 -9.52
N SER A 133 4.05 5.88 -10.47
CA SER A 133 4.13 4.76 -11.41
C SER A 133 4.78 3.54 -10.75
N LEU A 134 4.68 2.36 -11.36
CA LEU A 134 5.39 1.17 -10.86
C LEU A 134 6.92 1.36 -10.91
N GLU A 135 7.41 2.15 -11.86
CA GLU A 135 8.82 2.52 -11.97
C GLU A 135 9.25 3.48 -10.84
N ASN A 136 8.35 4.36 -10.38
CA ASN A 136 8.62 5.16 -9.18
C ASN A 136 8.77 4.27 -7.96
N ILE A 137 7.84 3.33 -7.75
CA ILE A 137 7.90 2.38 -6.63
C ILE A 137 9.16 1.51 -6.74
N ALA A 138 9.51 1.02 -7.93
CA ALA A 138 10.72 0.25 -8.13
C ALA A 138 11.98 1.02 -7.71
N ASN A 139 12.07 2.30 -8.09
CA ASN A 139 13.19 3.15 -7.71
C ASN A 139 13.21 3.42 -6.20
N ASP A 140 12.06 3.70 -5.60
CA ASP A 140 11.94 3.98 -4.16
C ASP A 140 12.49 2.84 -3.27
N PHE A 141 12.34 1.58 -3.71
CA PHE A 141 12.79 0.40 -2.96
C PHE A 141 14.17 -0.13 -3.40
N SER A 142 14.81 0.49 -4.40
CA SER A 142 16.14 0.11 -4.89
C SER A 142 17.28 0.99 -4.34
N GLU A 143 16.95 2.03 -3.59
CA GLU A 143 17.88 3.03 -3.04
C GLU A 143 18.54 2.60 -1.73
#